data_AF-A0A151R385-F1
#
_entry.id   AF-A0A151R385-F1
#
_cell.length_a   1.000
_cell.length_b   1.000
_cell.length_c   1.000
_cell.angle_alpha   90.00
_cell.angle_beta   90.00
_cell.angle_gamma   90.00
#
_symmetry.space_group_name_H-M   'P 1'
#
loop_
_entity.id
_entity.type
_entity.pdbx_description
1 polymer ?
#
loop_
_entity_poly.entity_id
_entity_poly.type
_entity_poly.pdbx_seq_one_letter_code
_entity_poly.pdbx_strand_id
1 'polypeptide(L)'
;LGTKFLFSTNFHPQTNGQTEVVNRSLSTMLRDVLKGNHKSWDEYLPHIEFAYNRVVHKTTNISPFEAVYGFNPLTPMDLIPLPNINHFIHKEGASRADFCKKIT
;
A
#
# COMPACT_ATOMS: atom_id res chain seq x y z
N LEU A 1 15.77 23.54 20.62
CA LEU A 1 14.63 23.18 19.74
C LEU A 1 13.37 23.61 20.46
N GLY A 2 12.74 24.73 20.07
CA GLY A 2 11.56 25.31 20.76
C GLY A 2 10.27 24.49 20.58
N THR A 3 10.34 23.18 20.80
CA THR A 3 9.26 22.22 20.56
C THR A 3 8.25 22.31 21.69
N LYS A 4 6.98 22.58 21.36
CA LYS A 4 5.88 22.54 22.34
C LYS A 4 5.35 21.12 22.44
N PHE A 5 5.39 20.54 23.63
CA PHE A 5 4.77 19.23 23.90
C PHE A 5 3.26 19.39 24.01
N LEU A 6 2.53 18.67 23.16
CA LEU A 6 1.08 18.54 23.24
C LEU A 6 0.77 17.17 23.81
N PHE A 7 0.18 17.14 25.01
CA PHE A 7 -0.25 15.90 25.66
C PHE A 7 -1.68 15.58 25.26
N SER A 8 -1.95 14.33 24.89
CA SER A 8 -3.31 13.81 24.75
C SER A 8 -3.94 13.62 26.13
N THR A 9 -5.14 14.16 26.35
CA THR A 9 -5.94 13.89 27.56
C THR A 9 -6.85 12.70 27.31
N ASN A 10 -7.15 11.92 28.37
CA ASN A 10 -7.92 10.65 28.31
C ASN A 10 -9.32 10.74 27.66
N PHE A 11 -9.82 11.93 27.32
CA PHE A 11 -11.16 12.16 26.78
C PHE A 11 -11.17 13.01 25.50
N HIS A 12 -10.02 13.15 24.81
CA HIS A 12 -9.94 13.87 23.53
C HIS A 12 -9.34 12.99 22.42
N PRO A 13 -10.14 12.07 21.84
CA PRO A 13 -9.68 11.17 20.77
C PRO A 13 -9.28 11.92 19.48
N GLN A 14 -9.64 13.19 19.35
CA GLN A 14 -9.36 13.99 18.15
C GLN A 14 -7.85 14.29 17.98
N THR A 15 -7.07 14.31 19.07
CA THR A 15 -5.63 14.62 19.00
C THR A 15 -4.78 13.41 18.60
N ASN A 16 -5.19 12.18 18.97
CA ASN A 16 -4.38 10.97 18.75
C ASN A 16 -5.03 9.95 17.80
N GLY A 17 -6.28 10.16 17.39
CA GLY A 17 -7.05 9.17 16.65
C GLY A 17 -6.45 8.78 15.30
N GLN A 18 -5.86 9.71 14.56
CA GLN A 18 -5.21 9.39 13.29
C GLN A 18 -3.98 8.48 13.51
N THR A 19 -3.12 8.85 14.46
CA THR A 19 -1.96 8.03 14.84
C THR A 19 -2.37 6.65 15.34
N GLU A 20 -3.44 6.56 16.14
CA GLU A 20 -3.98 5.28 16.62
C GLU A 20 -4.49 4.39 15.50
N VAL A 21 -5.16 4.96 14.48
CA VAL A 21 -5.61 4.21 13.30
C VAL A 21 -4.42 3.68 12.50
N VAL A 22 -3.41 4.53 12.26
CA VAL A 22 -2.16 4.12 11.57
C VAL A 22 -1.45 3.01 12.34
N ASN A 23 -1.25 3.18 13.65
CA ASN A 23 -0.60 2.19 14.51
C ASN A 23 -1.36 0.86 14.53
N ARG A 24 -2.69 0.90 14.50
CA ARG A 24 -3.52 -0.31 14.42
C ARG A 24 -3.30 -1.04 13.09
N SER A 25 -3.29 -0.32 11.97
CA SER A 25 -3.02 -0.88 10.64
C SER A 25 -1.62 -1.51 10.56
N LEU A 26 -0.59 -0.78 10.99
CA LEU A 26 0.79 -1.29 11.00
C LEU A 26 0.94 -2.54 11.89
N SER A 27 0.29 -2.53 13.06
CA SER A 27 0.31 -3.69 13.96
C SER A 27 -0.35 -4.91 13.33
N THR A 28 -1.41 -4.73 12.53
CA THR A 28 -2.06 -5.84 11.82
C THR A 28 -1.15 -6.41 10.74
N MET A 29 -0.54 -5.55 9.92
CA MET A 29 0.43 -5.98 8.90
C MET A 29 1.60 -6.74 9.54
N LEU A 30 2.10 -6.26 10.68
CA LEU A 30 3.18 -6.90 11.41
C LEU A 30 2.79 -8.29 11.91
N ARG A 31 1.60 -8.45 12.49
CA ARG A 31 1.09 -9.77 12.92
C ARG A 31 0.98 -10.74 11.75
N ASP A 32 0.49 -10.28 10.61
CA ASP A 32 0.30 -11.10 9.42
C ASP A 32 1.64 -11.59 8.83
N VAL A 33 2.65 -10.73 8.84
CA VAL A 33 4.00 -11.06 8.33
C VAL A 33 4.75 -12.00 9.28
N LEU A 34 4.65 -11.79 10.60
CA LEU A 34 5.42 -12.57 11.56
C LEU A 34 4.94 -14.01 11.71
N LYS A 35 3.67 -14.32 11.39
CA LYS A 35 3.08 -15.68 11.44
C LYS A 35 3.43 -16.49 12.72
N GLY A 36 3.62 -15.80 13.85
CA GLY A 36 3.98 -16.39 15.15
C GLY A 36 5.46 -16.33 15.53
N ASN A 37 6.39 -15.97 14.63
CA ASN A 37 7.79 -15.71 14.97
C ASN A 37 8.01 -14.23 15.32
N HIS A 38 7.76 -13.87 16.57
CA HIS A 38 7.90 -12.49 17.05
C HIS A 38 9.35 -12.02 17.24
N LYS A 39 10.37 -12.86 17.01
CA LYS A 39 11.77 -12.49 17.27
C LYS A 39 12.40 -11.59 16.19
N SER A 40 11.83 -11.58 14.98
CA SER A 40 12.37 -10.85 13.82
C SER A 40 11.53 -9.62 13.46
N TRP A 41 10.73 -9.09 14.39
CA TRP A 41 9.79 -7.99 14.11
C TRP A 41 10.49 -6.72 13.61
N ASP A 42 11.71 -6.47 14.08
CA ASP A 42 12.58 -5.36 13.71
C ASP A 42 13.09 -5.49 12.27
N GLU A 43 13.36 -6.70 11.81
CA GLU A 43 13.74 -6.98 10.42
C GLU A 43 12.59 -6.66 9.44
N TYR A 44 11.35 -6.90 9.85
CA TYR A 44 10.17 -6.65 9.02
C TYR A 44 9.65 -5.21 9.08
N LEU A 45 10.07 -4.43 10.07
CA LEU A 45 9.56 -3.08 10.28
C LEU A 45 9.77 -2.17 9.06
N PRO A 46 10.96 -2.11 8.43
CA PRO A 46 11.17 -1.28 7.24
C PRO A 46 10.32 -1.72 6.05
N HIS A 47 10.08 -3.03 5.91
CA HIS A 47 9.25 -3.58 4.84
C HIS A 47 7.78 -3.19 5.00
N ILE A 48 7.27 -3.23 6.24
CA ILE A 48 5.89 -2.86 6.55
C ILE A 48 5.69 -1.36 6.41
N GLU A 49 6.63 -0.54 6.91
CA GLU A 49 6.59 0.90 6.74
C GLU A 49 6.55 1.27 5.25
N PHE A 50 7.45 0.69 4.46
CA PHE A 50 7.50 0.95 3.02
C PHE A 50 6.21 0.52 2.32
N ALA A 51 5.69 -0.67 2.64
CA ALA A 51 4.43 -1.16 2.08
C ALA A 51 3.25 -0.24 2.43
N TYR A 52 3.17 0.21 3.69
CA TYR A 52 2.12 1.12 4.14
C TYR A 52 2.20 2.47 3.43
N ASN A 53 3.40 3.07 3.38
CA ASN A 53 3.60 4.39 2.77
C ASN A 53 3.36 4.41 1.25
N ARG A 54 3.41 3.26 0.59
CA ARG A 54 3.18 3.10 -0.85
C ARG A 54 1.70 2.93 -1.22
N VAL A 55 0.86 2.44 -0.32
CA VAL A 55 -0.54 2.13 -0.65
C VAL A 55 -1.37 3.42 -0.72
N VAL A 56 -2.14 3.56 -1.80
CA VAL A 56 -3.12 4.64 -1.95
C VAL A 56 -4.27 4.41 -0.97
N HIS A 57 -4.50 5.37 -0.07
CA HIS A 57 -5.60 5.27 0.90
C HIS A 57 -6.92 5.72 0.26
N LYS A 58 -7.99 4.92 0.46
CA LYS A 58 -9.32 5.19 -0.14
C LYS A 58 -9.90 6.56 0.23
N THR A 59 -9.62 7.04 1.44
CA THR A 59 -10.19 8.30 1.95
C THR A 59 -9.53 9.52 1.31
N THR A 60 -8.23 9.45 1.04
CA THR A 60 -7.42 10.57 0.54
C THR A 60 -7.11 10.46 -0.95
N ASN A 61 -7.31 9.28 -1.55
CA ASN A 61 -6.92 8.94 -2.92
C ASN A 61 -5.42 9.18 -3.25
N ILE A 62 -4.59 9.31 -2.22
CA ILE A 62 -3.13 9.44 -2.34
C ILE A 62 -2.44 8.53 -1.33
N SER A 63 -1.23 8.09 -1.65
CA SER A 63 -0.34 7.38 -0.73
C SER A 63 0.42 8.34 0.20
N PRO A 64 0.84 7.90 1.40
CA PRO A 64 1.70 8.71 2.26
C PRO A 64 3.00 9.19 1.58
N PHE A 65 3.61 8.38 0.71
CA PHE A 65 4.77 8.80 -0.07
C PHE A 65 4.46 9.98 -0.99
N GLU A 66 3.32 9.94 -1.69
CA GLU A 66 2.88 11.07 -2.53
C GLU A 66 2.56 12.29 -1.69
N ALA A 67 1.94 12.12 -0.52
CA ALA A 67 1.59 13.23 0.36
C ALA A 67 2.83 13.98 0.90
N VAL A 68 3.91 13.25 1.21
CA VAL A 68 5.14 13.81 1.81
C VAL A 68 6.15 14.26 0.76
N TYR A 69 6.36 13.46 -0.30
CA TYR A 69 7.43 13.66 -1.27
C TYR A 69 6.93 14.07 -2.67
N GLY A 70 5.62 14.01 -2.92
CA GLY A 70 5.03 14.31 -4.22
C GLY A 70 5.13 13.18 -5.26
N PHE A 71 5.72 12.04 -4.91
CA PHE A 71 5.78 10.85 -5.78
C PHE A 71 5.77 9.56 -4.97
N ASN A 72 5.39 8.45 -5.61
CA ASN A 72 5.42 7.12 -5.02
C ASN A 72 6.62 6.33 -5.59
N PRO A 73 7.56 5.83 -4.77
CA PRO A 73 8.73 5.11 -5.26
C PRO A 73 8.36 3.83 -6.04
N LEU A 74 9.16 3.55 -7.07
CA LEU A 74 9.08 2.30 -7.82
C LEU A 74 9.69 1.15 -7.00
N THR A 75 9.08 -0.02 -7.13
CA THR A 75 9.57 -1.29 -6.59
C THR A 75 10.23 -2.11 -7.68
N PRO A 76 11.08 -3.09 -7.34
CA PRO A 76 11.63 -4.02 -8.34
C PRO A 76 10.56 -4.67 -9.21
N MET A 77 9.35 -4.91 -8.68
CA MET A 77 8.22 -5.47 -9.43
C MET A 77 7.74 -4.54 -10.54
N ASP A 78 7.81 -3.22 -10.35
CA ASP A 78 7.41 -2.24 -11.36
C ASP A 78 8.42 -2.13 -12.51
N LEU A 79 9.65 -2.63 -12.30
CA LEU A 79 10.71 -2.64 -13.29
C LEU A 79 10.74 -3.93 -14.12
N ILE A 80 9.93 -4.94 -13.78
CA ILE A 80 9.85 -6.18 -14.53
C ILE A 80 9.17 -5.88 -15.87
N PRO A 81 9.81 -6.20 -17.02
CA PRO A 81 9.18 -6.01 -18.31
C PRO A 81 7.90 -6.84 -18.38
N LEU A 82 6.80 -6.20 -18.78
CA LEU A 82 5.52 -6.91 -18.91
C LEU A 82 5.70 -8.09 -19.87
N PRO A 83 5.19 -9.28 -19.51
CA PRO A 83 5.21 -10.41 -20.42
C PRO A 83 4.53 -10.02 -21.73
N ASN A 84 5.11 -10.47 -22.86
CA ASN A 84 4.51 -10.23 -24.17
C ASN A 84 3.10 -10.84 -24.18
N ILE A 85 2.09 -9.97 -24.15
CA ILE A 85 0.69 -10.32 -24.00
C ILE A 85 0.24 -11.25 -25.14
N ASN A 86 0.87 -11.14 -26.33
CA ASN A 86 0.58 -11.99 -27.48
C ASN A 86 0.87 -13.48 -27.23
N HIS A 87 1.74 -13.82 -26.26
CA HIS A 87 1.98 -15.20 -25.88
C HIS A 87 0.84 -15.80 -25.05
N PHE A 88 0.13 -14.96 -24.28
CA PHE A 88 -0.95 -15.38 -23.36
C PHE A 88 -2.34 -15.18 -23.95
N ILE A 89 -2.47 -14.43 -25.06
CA ILE A 89 -3.73 -14.27 -25.78
C ILE A 89 -4.04 -15.56 -26.54
N HIS A 90 -5.10 -16.24 -26.10
CA HIS A 90 -5.68 -17.35 -26.85
C HIS A 90 -6.25 -16.82 -28.18
N LYS A 91 -5.66 -17.22 -29.30
CA LYS A 91 -6.00 -16.70 -30.65
C LYS A 91 -7.50 -16.80 -30.97
N GLU A 92 -8.14 -17.88 -30.55
CA GLU A 92 -9.58 -18.06 -30.74
C GLU A 92 -10.41 -17.11 -29.87
N GLY A 93 -9.97 -16.84 -28.64
CA GLY A 93 -10.63 -15.90 -27.73
C GLY A 93 -10.56 -14.47 -28.26
N ALA A 94 -9.41 -14.08 -28.80
CA ALA A 94 -9.24 -12.79 -29.47
C ALA A 94 -10.16 -12.67 -30.71
N SER A 95 -10.17 -13.69 -31.58
CA SER A 95 -11.02 -13.69 -32.77
C SER A 95 -12.51 -13.59 -32.44
N ARG A 96 -12.97 -14.23 -31.35
CA ARG A 96 -14.37 -14.14 -30.91
C ARG A 96 -14.70 -12.77 -30.32
N ALA A 97 -13.77 -12.16 -29.57
CA ALA A 97 -13.94 -10.81 -29.04
C ALA A 97 -14.02 -9.76 -30.16
N ASP A 98 -13.18 -9.88 -31.18
CA ASP A 98 -13.20 -9.00 -32.35
C ASP A 98 -14.48 -9.18 -33.18
N PHE A 99 -14.98 -10.41 -33.28
CA PHE A 99 -16.27 -10.69 -33.89
C PHE A 99 -17.40 -9.98 -33.13
N CYS A 100 -17.50 -10.16 -31.80
CA CYS A 100 -18.52 -9.51 -30.98
C CYS A 100 -18.49 -7.98 -31.08
N LYS A 101 -17.31 -7.36 -31.17
CA LYS A 101 -17.15 -5.91 -31.36
C LYS A 101 -17.66 -5.42 -32.72
N LYS A 102 -17.66 -6.25 -33.76
CA LYS A 102 -18.15 -5.88 -35.10
C LYS A 102 -19.68 -5.94 -35.24
N ILE A 103 -20.35 -6.65 -34.34
CA ILE A 103 -21.82 -6.83 -34.35
C ILE A 103 -22.52 -5.87 -33.39
N THR A 104 -21.77 -5.06 -32.64
CA THR A 104 -22.27 -3.97 -31.79
C THR A 104 -22.02 -2.65 -32.50
#